data_AF-A0A9W9FZI9-F1
#
_entry.id   AF-A0A9W9FZI9-F1
#
_cell.length_a   1.000
_cell.length_b   1.000
_cell.length_c   1.000
_cell.angle_alpha   90.00
_cell.angle_beta   90.00
_cell.angle_gamma   90.00
#
_symmetry.space_group_name_H-M   'P 1'
#
loop_
_entity.id
_entity.type
_entity.pdbx_description
1 polymer ?
#
loop_
_entity_poly.entity_id
_entity_poly.type
_entity_poly.pdbx_seq_one_letter_code
_entity_poly.pdbx_strand_id
1 'polypeptide(L)'
;MSASEVGVVSLAELMRHHRELLVHPLMWTPRHLEMMGFRFQNIKDASQEKQATDYQRPLDELSKELALEAAVLATGPGLQHNLKAARDILLSKGSILNKQRNGPEFVFAGRRIHQPLYTVFYCHDQPERLVGEEPLPVVGYLNYTNVSGPRWHKFKPRARRGHLNPPVSRIGKIKLARVTPKDWRDDPYYACILLSLAQAQEDLARPQTRTSYLAQIPSNLLRSLENPSTATTKSSLITIEHIQVPSCPFETLQRRILAELLITDVSPCDSELTDPTFSDMPNENDKRPCLQEDDEIFERHQI
;
A
#
# COMPACT_ATOMS: atom_id res chain seq x y z
N MET A 1 33.89 9.68 10.58
CA MET A 1 33.76 8.23 10.84
C MET A 1 32.46 7.79 10.22
N SER A 2 32.55 7.00 9.16
CA SER A 2 31.45 6.58 8.30
C SER A 2 30.49 5.66 9.05
N ALA A 3 29.18 5.91 8.93
CA ALA A 3 28.12 5.05 9.44
C ALA A 3 28.05 3.77 8.60
N SER A 4 28.89 2.81 8.99
CA SER A 4 29.02 1.49 8.39
C SER A 4 27.73 0.69 8.52
N GLU A 5 27.24 0.21 7.38
CA GLU A 5 26.51 -1.05 7.17
C GLU A 5 25.92 -1.69 8.43
N VAL A 6 24.68 -1.31 8.78
CA VAL A 6 23.83 -2.17 9.58
C VAL A 6 23.50 -3.37 8.70
N GLY A 7 24.24 -4.47 8.89
CA GLY A 7 24.07 -5.69 8.14
C GLY A 7 22.62 -6.17 8.22
N VAL A 8 21.91 -6.09 7.10
CA VAL A 8 20.56 -6.62 6.99
C VAL A 8 20.65 -8.14 7.06
N VAL A 9 20.24 -8.69 8.19
CA VAL A 9 20.20 -10.13 8.46
C VAL A 9 19.11 -10.74 7.58
N SER A 10 19.36 -11.91 6.97
CA SER A 10 18.33 -12.60 6.19
C SER A 10 17.13 -12.95 7.07
N LEU A 11 15.90 -12.93 6.55
CA LEU A 11 14.71 -13.26 7.33
C LEU A 11 14.82 -14.68 7.95
N ALA A 12 15.44 -15.65 7.25
CA ALA A 12 15.67 -16.98 7.80
C ALA A 12 16.61 -16.96 9.02
N GLU A 13 17.68 -16.18 8.96
CA GLU A 13 18.66 -16.07 10.04
C GLU A 13 18.06 -15.30 11.23
N LEU A 14 17.26 -14.28 10.94
CA LEU A 14 16.43 -13.58 11.92
C LEU A 14 15.51 -14.56 12.66
N MET A 15 14.84 -15.45 11.93
CA MET A 15 13.91 -16.42 12.52
C MET A 15 14.58 -17.58 13.26
N ARG A 16 15.77 -18.01 12.80
CA ARG A 16 16.55 -19.06 13.47
C ARG A 16 17.10 -18.59 14.80
N HIS A 17 17.54 -17.34 14.88
CA HIS A 17 18.25 -16.82 16.05
C HIS A 17 17.40 -15.92 16.96
N HIS A 18 16.27 -15.40 16.47
CA HIS A 18 15.42 -14.47 17.21
C HIS A 18 13.94 -14.86 17.15
N ARG A 19 13.60 -16.01 17.77
CA ARG A 19 12.20 -16.45 17.92
C ARG A 19 11.35 -15.46 18.74
N GLU A 20 11.97 -14.63 19.58
CA GLU A 20 11.31 -13.52 20.27
C GLU A 20 10.65 -12.49 19.33
N LEU A 21 10.95 -12.53 18.03
CA LEU A 21 10.39 -11.63 17.02
C LEU A 21 9.09 -12.12 16.40
N LEU A 22 8.73 -13.38 16.64
CA LEU A 22 7.43 -13.95 16.25
C LEU A 22 6.32 -13.55 17.23
N VAL A 23 6.36 -12.30 17.68
CA VAL A 23 5.30 -11.72 18.48
C VAL A 23 4.20 -11.20 17.56
N HIS A 24 2.98 -11.26 18.08
CA HIS A 24 1.80 -10.77 17.40
C HIS A 24 1.99 -9.30 16.91
N PRO A 25 1.58 -8.93 15.67
CA PRO A 25 1.84 -7.62 15.07
C PRO A 25 1.50 -6.38 15.89
N LEU A 26 0.42 -6.40 16.68
CA LEU A 26 0.11 -5.34 17.66
C LEU A 26 1.22 -5.05 18.70
N MET A 27 2.21 -5.95 18.83
CA MET A 27 3.35 -5.85 19.73
C MET A 27 4.66 -5.52 19.00
N TRP A 28 4.62 -5.28 17.69
CA TRP A 28 5.79 -4.84 16.95
C TRP A 28 6.27 -3.49 17.46
N THR A 29 7.58 -3.32 17.41
CA THR A 29 8.31 -2.12 17.86
C THR A 29 9.18 -1.65 16.69
N PRO A 30 9.71 -0.41 16.71
CA PRO A 30 10.62 0.05 15.66
C PRO A 30 11.79 -0.89 15.41
N ARG A 31 12.28 -1.55 16.47
CA ARG A 31 13.32 -2.57 16.35
C ARG A 31 12.92 -3.71 15.41
N HIS A 32 11.66 -4.17 15.47
CA HIS A 32 11.16 -5.22 14.57
C HIS A 32 11.21 -4.79 13.10
N LEU A 33 10.94 -3.51 12.81
CA LEU A 33 11.06 -2.97 11.45
C LEU A 33 12.49 -2.92 10.96
N GLU A 34 13.41 -2.40 11.77
CA GLU A 34 14.85 -2.37 11.45
C GLU A 34 15.35 -3.76 11.05
N MET A 35 14.94 -4.77 11.81
CA MET A 35 15.28 -6.16 11.58
C MET A 35 14.68 -6.75 10.31
N MET A 36 13.48 -6.32 9.93
CA MET A 36 12.84 -6.71 8.66
C MET A 36 13.31 -5.85 7.47
N GLY A 37 14.16 -4.85 7.71
CA GLY A 37 14.65 -3.92 6.68
C GLY A 37 13.67 -2.81 6.32
N PHE A 38 12.61 -2.57 7.09
CA PHE A 38 11.66 -1.49 6.84
C PHE A 38 12.16 -0.16 7.43
N ARG A 39 11.98 0.92 6.68
CA ARG A 39 12.19 2.30 7.13
C ARG A 39 11.03 3.19 6.70
N PHE A 40 10.64 4.13 7.54
CA PHE A 40 9.69 5.18 7.17
C PHE A 40 10.42 6.38 6.59
N GLN A 41 9.88 6.93 5.51
CA GLN A 41 10.33 8.18 4.92
C GLN A 41 9.14 9.13 4.78
N ASN A 42 9.22 10.27 5.46
CA ASN A 42 8.21 11.31 5.33
C ASN A 42 8.54 12.15 4.10
N ILE A 43 7.74 11.99 3.05
CA ILE A 43 7.85 12.84 1.87
C ILE A 43 7.03 14.07 2.17
N LYS A 44 7.70 15.23 2.14
CA LYS A 44 7.20 16.55 2.54
C LYS A 44 5.72 16.72 2.16
N ASP A 45 4.96 17.34 3.08
CA ASP A 45 3.55 17.70 2.92
C ASP A 45 3.28 18.14 1.48
N ALA A 46 2.38 17.44 0.79
CA ALA A 46 2.07 17.73 -0.61
C ALA A 46 1.87 19.23 -0.78
N SER A 47 2.86 19.87 -1.42
CA SER A 47 3.03 21.32 -1.41
C SER A 47 1.72 22.00 -1.80
N GLN A 48 1.34 23.00 -1.02
CA GLN A 48 0.26 23.94 -1.33
C GLN A 48 0.46 24.66 -2.69
N GLU A 49 1.58 24.45 -3.39
CA GLU A 49 1.96 25.10 -4.65
C GLU A 49 1.13 24.72 -5.88
N LYS A 50 0.31 23.65 -5.83
CA LYS A 50 -0.68 23.41 -6.91
C LYS A 50 -2.03 24.11 -6.67
N GLN A 51 -2.14 24.97 -5.65
CA GLN A 51 -3.31 25.82 -5.44
C GLN A 51 -3.13 27.20 -6.09
N ALA A 52 -3.42 27.30 -7.38
CA ALA A 52 -4.01 28.51 -7.98
C ALA A 52 -4.14 28.30 -9.49
N THR A 53 -5.28 27.79 -9.97
CA THR A 53 -5.86 28.31 -11.24
C THR A 53 -7.25 27.80 -11.63
N ASP A 54 -7.89 26.85 -10.94
CA ASP A 54 -9.16 26.30 -11.47
C ASP A 54 -10.28 26.09 -10.42
N TYR A 55 -10.66 27.15 -9.70
CA TYR A 55 -11.76 27.16 -8.72
C TYR A 55 -12.92 28.10 -9.10
N GLN A 56 -13.26 28.19 -10.39
CA GLN A 56 -14.45 28.94 -10.84
C GLN A 56 -15.42 28.06 -11.66
N ARG A 57 -15.56 26.79 -11.29
CA ARG A 57 -16.68 25.97 -11.78
C ARG A 57 -17.79 25.94 -10.73
N PRO A 58 -19.07 26.13 -11.10
CA PRO A 58 -20.19 26.00 -10.16
C PRO A 58 -20.12 24.66 -9.43
N LEU A 59 -20.22 24.72 -8.11
CA LEU A 59 -20.14 23.55 -7.24
C LEU A 59 -21.38 22.68 -7.46
N ASP A 60 -21.19 21.53 -8.09
CA ASP A 60 -22.24 20.51 -8.28
C ASP A 60 -22.80 20.06 -6.92
N GLU A 61 -24.07 19.65 -6.85
CA GLU A 61 -24.70 19.15 -5.62
C GLU A 61 -23.92 17.95 -5.05
N LEU A 62 -23.41 17.10 -5.93
CA LEU A 62 -22.55 15.97 -5.58
C LEU A 62 -21.25 16.41 -4.87
N SER A 63 -20.69 17.56 -5.25
CA SER A 63 -19.48 18.09 -4.62
C SER A 63 -19.73 18.62 -3.21
N LYS A 64 -20.96 19.08 -2.91
CA LYS A 64 -21.36 19.49 -1.56
C LYS A 64 -21.54 18.29 -0.65
N GLU A 65 -22.14 17.21 -1.15
CA GLU A 65 -22.29 15.96 -0.41
C GLU A 65 -20.92 15.34 -0.06
N LEU A 66 -20.00 15.31 -1.02
CA LEU A 66 -18.64 14.84 -0.78
C LEU A 66 -17.88 15.73 0.22
N ALA A 67 -18.12 17.04 0.21
CA ALA A 67 -17.53 17.94 1.19
C ALA A 67 -18.05 17.67 2.62
N LEU A 68 -19.34 17.34 2.75
CA LEU A 68 -19.92 16.93 4.04
C LEU A 68 -19.31 15.62 4.53
N GLU A 69 -19.20 14.60 3.67
CA GLU A 69 -18.56 13.33 4.04
C GLU A 69 -17.08 13.53 4.39
N ALA A 70 -16.35 14.39 3.66
CA ALA A 70 -14.96 14.74 4.00
C ALA A 70 -14.84 15.47 5.35
N ALA A 71 -15.80 16.33 5.68
CA ALA A 71 -15.88 16.95 7.01
C ALA A 71 -16.15 15.90 8.11
N VAL A 72 -17.07 14.95 7.86
CA VAL A 72 -17.34 13.82 8.75
C VAL A 72 -16.10 12.95 8.91
N LEU A 73 -15.35 12.67 7.85
CA LEU A 73 -14.11 11.89 7.93
C LEU A 73 -13.04 12.60 8.79
N ALA A 74 -12.94 13.93 8.67
CA ALA A 74 -11.95 14.74 9.38
C ALA A 74 -12.30 15.00 10.85
N THR A 75 -13.59 15.12 11.18
CA THR A 75 -14.07 15.59 12.50
C THR A 75 -14.96 14.59 13.25
N GLY A 76 -15.37 13.51 12.57
CA GLY A 76 -16.37 12.57 13.04
C GLY A 76 -15.89 11.73 14.23
N PRO A 77 -16.71 11.59 15.29
CA PRO A 77 -16.32 10.89 16.51
C PRO A 77 -16.49 9.36 16.44
N GLY A 78 -16.89 8.78 15.29
CA GLY A 78 -17.32 7.38 15.22
C GLY A 78 -16.65 6.57 14.11
N LEU A 79 -16.09 5.41 14.47
CA LEU A 79 -15.50 4.43 13.55
C LEU A 79 -16.37 4.10 12.33
N GLN A 80 -17.66 3.84 12.57
CA GLN A 80 -18.62 3.48 11.52
C GLN A 80 -18.92 4.64 10.57
N HIS A 81 -19.04 5.85 11.12
CA HIS A 81 -19.26 7.06 10.33
C HIS A 81 -18.03 7.40 9.48
N ASN A 82 -16.83 7.22 10.04
CA ASN A 82 -15.58 7.49 9.31
C ASN A 82 -15.37 6.48 8.17
N LEU A 83 -15.70 5.21 8.37
CA LEU A 83 -15.63 4.21 7.29
C LEU A 83 -16.67 4.48 6.20
N LYS A 84 -17.91 4.82 6.57
CA LYS A 84 -18.94 5.21 5.60
C LYS A 84 -18.48 6.43 4.79
N ALA A 85 -18.03 7.48 5.46
CA ALA A 85 -17.52 8.68 4.82
C ALA A 85 -16.33 8.38 3.89
N ALA A 86 -15.35 7.60 4.34
CA ALA A 86 -14.23 7.18 3.50
C ALA A 86 -14.70 6.39 2.28
N ARG A 87 -15.66 5.48 2.44
CA ARG A 87 -16.26 4.73 1.33
C ARG A 87 -16.94 5.67 0.34
N ASP A 88 -17.76 6.60 0.82
CA ASP A 88 -18.53 7.50 -0.04
C ASP A 88 -17.60 8.47 -0.78
N ILE A 89 -16.50 8.90 -0.17
CA ILE A 89 -15.46 9.69 -0.84
C ILE A 89 -14.69 8.86 -1.86
N LEU A 90 -14.26 7.64 -1.50
CA LEU A 90 -13.38 6.83 -2.34
C LEU A 90 -14.11 6.08 -3.46
N LEU A 91 -15.42 5.86 -3.35
CA LEU A 91 -16.21 5.14 -4.35
C LEU A 91 -17.21 6.02 -5.10
N SER A 92 -17.21 7.34 -4.89
CA SER A 92 -18.09 8.25 -5.63
C SER A 92 -17.66 8.42 -7.09
N LYS A 93 -18.55 9.05 -7.87
CA LYS A 93 -18.35 9.34 -9.28
C LYS A 93 -17.02 10.07 -9.53
N GLY A 94 -16.25 9.57 -10.49
CA GLY A 94 -14.91 10.08 -10.81
C GLY A 94 -13.77 9.36 -10.09
N SER A 95 -14.08 8.38 -9.22
CA SER A 95 -13.07 7.50 -8.65
C SER A 95 -12.65 6.38 -9.60
N ILE A 96 -11.36 6.04 -9.54
CA ILE A 96 -10.80 4.83 -10.16
C ILE A 96 -11.14 3.57 -9.36
N LEU A 97 -11.60 3.71 -8.12
CA LEU A 97 -11.93 2.62 -7.21
C LEU A 97 -13.43 2.29 -7.31
N ASN A 98 -13.77 1.00 -7.38
CA ASN A 98 -15.15 0.56 -7.61
C ASN A 98 -15.63 -0.58 -6.70
N LYS A 99 -14.71 -1.25 -6.01
CA LYS A 99 -15.00 -2.37 -5.12
C LYS A 99 -14.33 -2.16 -3.79
N GLN A 100 -14.98 -2.64 -2.74
CA GLN A 100 -14.40 -2.72 -1.41
C GLN A 100 -14.50 -4.14 -0.86
N ARG A 101 -13.51 -4.55 -0.07
CA ARG A 101 -13.52 -5.78 0.73
C ARG A 101 -12.87 -5.55 2.08
N ASN A 102 -13.09 -6.49 3.00
CA ASN A 102 -12.29 -6.55 4.22
C ASN A 102 -10.83 -6.83 3.86
N GLY A 103 -9.91 -6.25 4.63
CA GLY A 103 -8.48 -6.44 4.40
C GLY A 103 -8.03 -7.89 4.58
N PRO A 104 -7.08 -8.35 3.76
CA PRO A 104 -6.50 -9.68 3.88
C PRO A 104 -5.75 -9.86 5.21
N GLU A 105 -5.65 -11.12 5.61
CA GLU A 105 -4.91 -11.56 6.79
C GLU A 105 -3.40 -11.53 6.53
N PHE A 106 -2.63 -11.30 7.59
CA PHE A 106 -1.19 -11.48 7.58
C PHE A 106 -0.86 -12.96 7.78
N VAL A 107 -0.19 -13.55 6.78
CA VAL A 107 0.22 -14.96 6.79
C VAL A 107 1.73 -15.05 6.96
N PHE A 108 2.19 -16.02 7.74
CA PHE A 108 3.61 -16.27 7.95
C PHE A 108 3.85 -17.75 8.20
N ALA A 109 4.85 -18.32 7.53
CA ALA A 109 5.15 -19.76 7.56
C ALA A 109 3.90 -20.61 7.28
N GLY A 110 3.07 -20.20 6.32
CA GLY A 110 1.79 -20.82 5.99
C GLY A 110 0.70 -20.70 7.07
N ARG A 111 0.90 -19.91 8.13
CA ARG A 111 -0.06 -19.72 9.23
C ARG A 111 -0.61 -18.32 9.24
N ARG A 112 -1.91 -18.20 9.50
CA ARG A 112 -2.59 -16.93 9.75
C ARG A 112 -2.15 -16.40 11.11
N ILE A 113 -1.37 -15.33 11.14
CA ILE A 113 -0.83 -14.76 12.39
C ILE A 113 -1.74 -13.66 12.91
N HIS A 114 -2.31 -12.87 12.01
CA HIS A 114 -3.10 -11.70 12.38
C HIS A 114 -4.10 -11.32 11.29
N GLN A 115 -5.26 -10.83 11.69
CA GLN A 115 -6.24 -10.22 10.79
C GLN A 115 -6.31 -8.73 11.14
N PRO A 116 -5.60 -7.86 10.40
CA PRO A 116 -5.69 -6.42 10.63
C PRO A 116 -7.09 -5.91 10.29
N LEU A 117 -7.60 -4.95 11.06
CA LEU A 117 -8.93 -4.36 10.86
C LEU A 117 -8.84 -3.11 9.97
N TYR A 118 -8.86 -3.33 8.66
CA TYR A 118 -8.82 -2.30 7.63
C TYR A 118 -9.69 -2.71 6.44
N THR A 119 -10.04 -1.74 5.61
CA THR A 119 -10.85 -1.93 4.40
C THR A 119 -9.97 -1.72 3.19
N VAL A 120 -10.16 -2.56 2.17
CA VAL A 120 -9.37 -2.50 0.94
C VAL A 120 -10.26 -2.11 -0.21
N PHE A 121 -9.80 -1.15 -1.00
CA PHE A 121 -10.44 -0.66 -2.21
C PHE A 121 -9.64 -1.12 -3.42
N TYR A 122 -10.36 -1.58 -4.44
CA TYR A 122 -9.78 -2.06 -5.69
C TYR A 122 -10.16 -1.11 -6.82
N CYS A 123 -9.21 -0.89 -7.73
CA CYS A 123 -9.45 -0.18 -8.97
C CYS A 123 -10.36 -0.99 -9.91
N HIS A 124 -10.95 -0.31 -10.91
CA HIS A 124 -11.80 -0.93 -11.91
C HIS A 124 -11.13 -2.14 -12.57
N ASP A 125 -11.86 -3.26 -12.68
CA ASP A 125 -11.50 -4.34 -13.60
C ASP A 125 -11.56 -3.72 -15.01
N GLN A 126 -10.43 -3.35 -15.60
CA GLN A 126 -10.41 -3.00 -17.01
C GLN A 126 -10.47 -4.29 -17.83
N PRO A 127 -11.54 -4.53 -18.61
CA PRO A 127 -11.68 -5.76 -19.40
C PRO A 127 -10.66 -5.87 -20.56
N GLU A 128 -9.93 -4.79 -20.86
CA GLU A 128 -9.00 -4.67 -21.99
C GLU A 128 -7.53 -4.60 -21.56
N ARG A 129 -7.16 -5.06 -20.36
CA ARG A 129 -5.74 -5.08 -19.97
C ARG A 129 -4.98 -6.07 -20.84
N LEU A 130 -4.09 -5.52 -21.66
CA LEU A 130 -3.17 -6.31 -22.47
C LEU A 130 -2.20 -7.06 -21.55
N VAL A 131 -1.86 -8.28 -21.95
CA VAL A 131 -0.85 -9.10 -21.28
C VAL A 131 0.45 -8.29 -21.18
N GLY A 132 0.82 -7.89 -19.95
CA GLY A 132 2.03 -7.11 -19.68
C GLY A 132 1.82 -5.78 -18.94
N GLU A 133 0.59 -5.34 -18.70
CA GLU A 133 0.34 -4.14 -17.87
C GLU A 133 0.60 -4.36 -16.38
N GLU A 134 1.17 -3.34 -15.72
CA GLU A 134 1.39 -3.36 -14.27
C GLU A 134 0.07 -3.53 -13.51
N PRO A 135 0.04 -4.34 -12.42
CA PRO A 135 -1.15 -4.53 -11.62
C PRO A 135 -1.72 -3.18 -11.13
N LEU A 136 -3.04 -3.10 -10.90
CA LEU A 136 -3.58 -1.83 -10.39
C LEU A 136 -3.22 -1.66 -8.92
N PRO A 137 -2.87 -0.44 -8.47
CA PRO A 137 -2.69 -0.13 -7.06
C PRO A 137 -3.96 -0.47 -6.25
N VAL A 138 -3.76 -0.85 -4.99
CA VAL A 138 -4.77 -1.39 -4.08
C VAL A 138 -4.62 -0.54 -2.84
N VAL A 139 -5.74 0.03 -2.43
CA VAL A 139 -5.74 1.10 -1.45
C VAL A 139 -6.33 0.57 -0.16
N GLY A 140 -5.53 0.59 0.92
CA GLY A 140 -5.97 0.21 2.26
C GLY A 140 -6.39 1.43 3.07
N TYR A 141 -7.63 1.45 3.56
CA TYR A 141 -8.10 2.41 4.56
C TYR A 141 -8.02 1.81 5.97
N LEU A 142 -7.23 2.45 6.83
CA LEU A 142 -7.09 2.11 8.24
C LEU A 142 -7.48 3.31 9.10
N ASN A 143 -8.44 3.11 10.01
CA ASN A 143 -8.60 4.00 11.15
C ASN A 143 -7.65 3.58 12.27
N TYR A 144 -6.71 4.45 12.65
CA TYR A 144 -5.67 4.11 13.63
C TYR A 144 -6.21 3.73 15.02
N THR A 145 -7.45 4.10 15.36
CA THR A 145 -8.10 3.60 16.59
C THR A 145 -8.29 2.08 16.61
N ASN A 146 -8.37 1.43 15.44
CA ASN A 146 -8.35 -0.03 15.30
C ASN A 146 -6.99 -0.66 15.67
N VAL A 147 -5.94 0.14 15.82
CA VAL A 147 -4.62 -0.31 16.27
C VAL A 147 -4.44 0.04 17.75
N SER A 148 -4.62 1.33 18.08
CA SER A 148 -4.35 1.85 19.42
C SER A 148 -5.30 1.27 20.47
N GLY A 149 -6.58 1.04 20.13
CA GLY A 149 -7.58 0.43 20.99
C GLY A 149 -7.23 -1.02 21.37
N PRO A 150 -7.11 -1.95 20.41
CA PRO A 150 -6.71 -3.34 20.69
C PRO A 150 -5.36 -3.44 21.40
N ARG A 151 -4.39 -2.60 21.05
CA ARG A 151 -3.09 -2.53 21.74
C ARG A 151 -3.28 -2.14 23.21
N TRP A 152 -4.06 -1.09 23.49
CA TRP A 152 -4.39 -0.70 24.86
C TRP A 152 -5.07 -1.83 25.64
N HIS A 153 -6.10 -2.48 25.06
CA HIS A 153 -6.80 -3.60 25.68
C HIS A 153 -5.87 -4.78 26.00
N LYS A 154 -4.89 -5.06 25.14
CA LYS A 154 -3.92 -6.14 25.32
C LYS A 154 -3.00 -5.91 26.52
N PHE A 155 -2.62 -4.66 26.79
CA PHE A 155 -1.75 -4.29 27.92
C PHE A 155 -2.52 -3.79 29.14
N LYS A 156 -3.85 -3.65 29.04
CA LYS A 156 -4.68 -3.27 30.17
C LYS A 156 -4.62 -4.37 31.25
N PRO A 157 -4.25 -4.03 32.49
CA PRO A 157 -4.25 -4.99 33.58
C PRO A 157 -5.67 -5.53 33.80
N ARG A 158 -5.80 -6.86 33.86
CA ARG A 158 -7.05 -7.51 34.25
C ARG A 158 -7.16 -7.44 35.77
N ALA A 159 -8.13 -6.68 36.28
CA ALA A 159 -8.44 -6.69 37.71
C ALA A 159 -8.99 -8.07 38.08
N ARG A 160 -8.38 -8.73 39.07
CA ARG A 160 -9.00 -9.90 39.71
C ARG A 160 -9.83 -9.39 40.88
N ARG A 161 -11.15 -9.62 40.84
CA ARG A 161 -12.12 -9.21 41.88
C ARG A 161 -12.18 -7.69 42.15
N GLY A 162 -12.13 -6.86 41.10
CA GLY A 162 -12.34 -5.41 41.21
C GLY A 162 -11.19 -4.59 41.80
N HIS A 163 -10.17 -5.23 42.39
CA HIS A 163 -9.00 -4.52 42.90
C HIS A 163 -7.96 -4.30 41.79
N LEU A 164 -7.58 -3.03 41.61
CA LEU A 164 -6.45 -2.65 40.78
C LEU A 164 -5.15 -3.09 41.46
N ASN A 165 -4.24 -3.71 40.71
CA ASN A 165 -2.88 -4.02 41.17
C ASN A 165 -1.93 -2.96 40.60
N PRO A 166 -1.50 -1.94 41.38
CA PRO A 166 -0.72 -0.84 40.85
C PRO A 166 0.61 -1.26 40.20
N PRO A 167 1.38 -2.22 40.76
CA PRO A 167 2.55 -2.79 40.07
C PRO A 167 2.23 -3.35 38.69
N VAL A 168 1.19 -4.16 38.55
CA VAL A 168 0.80 -4.76 37.25
C VAL A 168 0.35 -3.68 36.27
N SER A 169 -0.39 -2.68 36.74
CA SER A 169 -0.77 -1.51 35.93
C SER A 169 0.45 -0.76 35.41
N ARG A 170 1.48 -0.59 36.24
CA ARG A 170 2.73 0.07 35.84
C ARG A 170 3.47 -0.73 34.76
N ILE A 171 3.57 -2.04 34.93
CA ILE A 171 4.18 -2.94 33.93
C ILE A 171 3.41 -2.86 32.60
N GLY A 172 2.07 -2.86 32.64
CA GLY A 172 1.23 -2.72 31.46
C GLY A 172 1.48 -1.40 30.72
N LYS A 173 1.55 -0.27 31.44
CA LYS A 173 1.90 1.05 30.86
C LYS A 173 3.28 1.05 30.21
N ILE A 174 4.29 0.47 30.86
CA ILE A 174 5.64 0.37 30.30
C ILE A 174 5.63 -0.45 29.00
N LYS A 175 4.93 -1.60 28.98
CA LYS A 175 4.82 -2.43 27.79
C LYS A 175 4.08 -1.72 26.65
N LEU A 176 2.98 -1.04 26.96
CA LEU A 176 2.24 -0.24 25.98
C LEU A 176 3.11 0.88 25.39
N ALA A 177 3.85 1.61 26.22
CA ALA A 177 4.74 2.67 25.76
C ALA A 177 5.90 2.17 24.88
N ARG A 178 6.29 0.89 25.01
CA ARG A 178 7.33 0.28 24.16
C ARG A 178 6.85 -0.06 22.75
N VAL A 179 5.56 -0.37 22.59
CA VAL A 179 4.98 -0.78 21.31
C VAL A 179 4.20 0.34 20.63
N THR A 180 3.86 1.40 21.37
CA THR A 180 3.23 2.60 20.81
C THR A 180 4.33 3.60 20.47
N PRO A 181 4.50 3.98 19.20
CA PRO A 181 5.48 4.99 18.81
C PRO A 181 5.09 6.37 19.37
N LYS A 182 6.07 7.29 19.43
CA LYS A 182 5.81 8.69 19.81
C LYS A 182 4.99 9.40 18.75
N ASP A 183 5.35 9.18 17.49
CA ASP A 183 4.58 9.61 16.32
C ASP A 183 3.82 8.38 15.80
N TRP A 184 2.50 8.50 15.68
CA TRP A 184 1.68 7.40 15.19
C TRP A 184 1.98 7.05 13.73
N ARG A 185 2.56 7.98 12.95
CA ARG A 185 2.92 7.78 11.54
C ARG A 185 4.04 6.74 11.37
N ASP A 186 4.89 6.60 12.38
CA ASP A 186 6.00 5.63 12.39
C ASP A 186 5.59 4.29 13.05
N ASP A 187 4.30 3.98 13.11
CA ASP A 187 3.83 2.77 13.76
C ASP A 187 4.24 1.51 12.99
N PRO A 188 5.01 0.59 13.62
CA PRO A 188 5.41 -0.68 13.01
C PRO A 188 4.25 -1.53 12.48
N TYR A 189 3.05 -1.33 12.99
CA TYR A 189 1.87 -2.04 12.54
C TYR A 189 1.51 -1.75 11.08
N TYR A 190 1.91 -0.59 10.52
CA TYR A 190 1.72 -0.31 9.10
C TYR A 190 2.44 -1.32 8.20
N ALA A 191 3.65 -1.76 8.59
CA ALA A 191 4.36 -2.79 7.86
C ALA A 191 3.56 -4.11 7.80
N CYS A 192 2.85 -4.47 8.88
CA CYS A 192 1.99 -5.66 8.89
C CYS A 192 0.85 -5.55 7.87
N ILE A 193 0.22 -4.38 7.78
CA ILE A 193 -0.87 -4.14 6.83
C ILE A 193 -0.35 -4.20 5.39
N LEU A 194 0.76 -3.51 5.12
CA LEU A 194 1.39 -3.49 3.79
C LEU A 194 1.83 -4.89 3.37
N LEU A 195 2.39 -5.69 4.28
CA LEU A 195 2.72 -7.09 4.02
C LEU A 195 1.48 -7.93 3.70
N SER A 196 0.38 -7.72 4.44
CA SER A 196 -0.88 -8.44 4.19
C SER A 196 -1.46 -8.12 2.81
N LEU A 197 -1.40 -6.84 2.42
CA LEU A 197 -1.80 -6.38 1.09
C LEU A 197 -0.93 -7.00 -0.01
N ALA A 198 0.39 -6.94 0.17
CA ALA A 198 1.36 -7.49 -0.76
C ALA A 198 1.20 -9.00 -0.96
N GLN A 199 0.92 -9.75 0.11
CA GLN A 199 0.61 -11.18 0.04
C GLN A 199 -0.66 -11.44 -0.79
N ALA A 200 -1.74 -10.70 -0.54
CA ALA A 200 -2.98 -10.88 -1.29
C ALA A 200 -2.82 -10.54 -2.79
N GLN A 201 -2.01 -9.54 -3.12
CA GLN A 201 -1.70 -9.19 -4.51
C GLN A 201 -0.88 -10.27 -5.19
N GLU A 202 0.09 -10.86 -4.47
CA GLU A 202 0.88 -11.98 -4.98
C GLU A 202 0.01 -13.21 -5.28
N ASP A 203 -0.95 -13.51 -4.40
CA ASP A 203 -1.91 -14.60 -4.57
C ASP A 203 -2.84 -14.38 -5.76
N LEU A 204 -3.26 -13.12 -5.99
CA LEU A 204 -4.09 -12.74 -7.14
C LEU A 204 -3.32 -12.74 -8.46
N ALA A 205 -2.01 -12.50 -8.45
CA ALA A 205 -1.16 -12.35 -9.65
C ALA A 205 -0.46 -13.64 -10.13
N ARG A 206 -0.75 -14.81 -9.55
CA ARG A 206 -0.30 -16.10 -10.11
C ARG A 206 -1.28 -16.53 -11.23
N PRO A 207 -0.90 -16.63 -12.53
CA PRO A 207 0.44 -16.68 -13.12
C PRO A 207 0.66 -15.67 -14.29
N GLN A 208 1.15 -14.46 -14.02
CA GLN A 208 2.09 -13.70 -14.90
C GLN A 208 2.44 -12.34 -14.24
N THR A 209 3.74 -12.02 -14.28
CA THR A 209 4.46 -10.74 -14.03
C THR A 209 3.85 -9.67 -13.11
N ARG A 210 4.64 -9.29 -12.10
CA ARG A 210 4.31 -8.44 -10.96
C ARG A 210 5.03 -7.09 -11.07
N THR A 211 4.34 -6.00 -10.70
CA THR A 211 4.68 -5.04 -9.62
C THR A 211 3.84 -3.78 -9.74
N SER A 212 3.25 -3.30 -8.62
CA SER A 212 2.98 -1.87 -8.37
C SER A 212 2.11 -1.64 -7.12
N TYR A 213 2.72 -1.24 -5.99
CA TYR A 213 2.04 -0.60 -4.83
C TYR A 213 3.00 0.31 -4.05
N LEU A 214 2.44 1.31 -3.35
CA LEU A 214 3.09 2.44 -2.64
C LEU A 214 3.98 2.09 -1.41
N ALA A 215 4.51 0.87 -1.41
CA ALA A 215 5.71 0.42 -0.72
C ALA A 215 6.19 -0.75 -1.56
N GLN A 216 7.36 -0.62 -2.20
CA GLN A 216 7.88 -1.66 -3.09
C GLN A 216 8.33 -2.86 -2.25
N ILE A 217 7.40 -3.77 -1.93
CA ILE A 217 7.69 -4.99 -1.20
C ILE A 217 8.14 -6.06 -2.20
N PRO A 218 9.40 -6.50 -2.14
CA PRO A 218 9.95 -7.36 -3.16
C PRO A 218 9.43 -8.80 -2.98
N SER A 219 9.18 -9.47 -4.09
CA SER A 219 8.61 -10.82 -4.13
C SER A 219 9.43 -11.87 -3.38
N ASN A 220 10.74 -11.69 -3.29
CA ASN A 220 11.62 -12.56 -2.51
C ASN A 220 11.32 -12.47 -1.01
N LEU A 221 10.98 -11.27 -0.49
CA LEU A 221 10.57 -11.12 0.90
C LEU A 221 9.24 -11.83 1.15
N LEU A 222 8.26 -11.69 0.28
CA LEU A 222 6.96 -12.36 0.45
C LEU A 222 7.11 -13.89 0.43
N ARG A 223 7.88 -14.44 -0.51
CA ARG A 223 8.22 -15.87 -0.53
C ARG A 223 8.97 -16.32 0.72
N SER A 224 9.84 -15.47 1.27
CA SER A 224 10.53 -15.77 2.52
C SER A 224 9.59 -15.77 3.74
N LEU A 225 8.52 -14.97 3.72
CA LEU A 225 7.49 -15.00 4.75
C LEU A 225 6.62 -16.26 4.64
N GLU A 226 6.35 -16.73 3.42
CA GLU A 226 5.61 -17.98 3.17
C GLU A 226 6.43 -19.21 3.59
N ASN A 227 7.69 -19.29 3.14
CA ASN A 227 8.61 -20.40 3.37
C ASN A 227 9.94 -19.90 3.96
N PRO A 228 9.99 -19.63 5.28
CA PRO A 228 11.16 -19.04 5.90
C PRO A 228 12.39 -19.95 5.95
N SER A 229 12.20 -21.26 5.80
CA SER A 229 13.30 -22.22 5.76
C SER A 229 14.19 -22.08 4.52
N THR A 230 13.66 -21.50 3.44
CA THR A 230 14.36 -21.34 2.14
C THR A 230 14.92 -19.93 1.93
N ALA A 231 14.74 -19.03 2.89
CA ALA A 231 15.08 -17.61 2.75
C ALA A 231 16.55 -17.29 3.06
N THR A 232 17.45 -17.69 2.16
CA THR A 232 18.91 -17.51 2.35
C THR A 232 19.40 -16.10 1.97
N THR A 233 18.58 -15.30 1.29
CA THR A 233 18.98 -14.00 0.74
C THR A 233 18.83 -12.87 1.76
N LYS A 234 19.80 -11.96 1.81
CA LYS A 234 19.69 -10.70 2.59
C LYS A 234 18.50 -9.90 2.08
N SER A 235 17.67 -9.41 2.99
CA SER A 235 16.52 -8.56 2.65
C SER A 235 17.02 -7.22 2.11
N SER A 236 16.43 -6.73 1.02
CA SER A 236 16.63 -5.35 0.59
C SER A 236 15.91 -4.41 1.55
N LEU A 237 16.43 -3.20 1.73
CA LEU A 237 15.74 -2.17 2.53
C LEU A 237 14.43 -1.77 1.84
N ILE A 238 13.33 -1.78 2.59
CA ILE A 238 12.01 -1.38 2.13
C ILE A 238 11.69 -0.01 2.71
N THR A 239 11.43 0.95 1.84
CA THR A 239 11.04 2.30 2.23
C THR A 239 9.51 2.39 2.19
N ILE A 240 8.92 2.78 3.30
CA ILE A 240 7.50 3.13 3.40
C ILE A 240 7.43 4.65 3.32
N GLU A 241 6.82 5.15 2.27
CA GLU A 241 6.64 6.58 2.06
C GLU A 241 5.35 7.04 2.73
N HIS A 242 5.43 8.14 3.47
CA HIS A 242 4.29 8.79 4.08
C HIS A 242 4.03 10.12 3.38
N ILE A 243 2.81 10.27 2.87
CA ILE A 243 2.32 11.49 2.22
C ILE A 243 1.13 12.00 3.02
N GLN A 244 1.22 13.25 3.49
CA GLN A 244 0.13 13.90 4.18
C GLN A 244 -0.76 14.64 3.19
N VAL A 245 -2.03 14.22 3.11
CA VAL A 245 -3.06 14.93 2.33
C VAL A 245 -3.90 15.79 3.29
N PRO A 246 -3.90 17.12 3.16
CA PRO A 246 -4.71 17.97 4.03
C PRO A 246 -6.21 17.68 3.84
N SER A 247 -6.96 17.59 4.93
CA SER A 247 -8.42 17.34 4.85
C SER A 247 -9.17 18.49 4.18
N CYS A 248 -8.74 19.73 4.42
CA CYS A 248 -9.33 20.94 3.82
C CYS A 248 -8.54 21.39 2.58
N PRO A 249 -9.21 21.97 1.56
CA PRO A 249 -10.67 22.10 1.42
C PRO A 249 -11.35 20.76 1.09
N PHE A 250 -12.51 20.51 1.71
CA PHE A 250 -13.18 19.21 1.71
C PHE A 250 -13.68 18.79 0.33
N GLU A 251 -14.09 19.77 -0.49
CA GLU A 251 -14.62 19.61 -1.85
C GLU A 251 -13.61 18.92 -2.78
N THR A 252 -12.32 19.06 -2.50
CA THR A 252 -11.23 18.52 -3.34
C THR A 252 -10.51 17.34 -2.71
N LEU A 253 -10.93 16.89 -1.52
CA LEU A 253 -10.23 15.84 -0.79
C LEU A 253 -10.10 14.57 -1.64
N GLN A 254 -11.18 14.14 -2.29
CA GLN A 254 -11.16 12.98 -3.17
C GLN A 254 -10.12 13.14 -4.29
N ARG A 255 -10.17 14.25 -5.03
CA ARG A 255 -9.25 14.51 -6.15
C ARG A 255 -7.80 14.54 -5.70
N ARG A 256 -7.52 15.11 -4.52
CA ARG A 256 -6.17 15.15 -3.96
C ARG A 256 -5.67 13.77 -3.56
N ILE A 257 -6.51 12.95 -2.91
CA ILE A 257 -6.16 11.56 -2.59
C ILE A 257 -5.88 10.77 -3.88
N LEU A 258 -6.77 10.85 -4.87
CA LEU A 258 -6.61 10.12 -6.14
C LEU A 258 -5.39 10.61 -6.93
N ALA A 259 -5.08 11.90 -6.92
CA ALA A 259 -3.89 12.44 -7.57
C ALA A 259 -2.60 11.85 -6.98
N GLU A 260 -2.49 11.76 -5.65
CA GLU A 260 -1.33 11.14 -4.99
C GLU A 260 -1.20 9.65 -5.32
N LEU A 261 -2.33 8.93 -5.44
CA LEU A 261 -2.33 7.52 -5.83
C LEU A 261 -1.92 7.29 -7.29
N LEU A 262 -2.13 8.26 -8.18
CA LEU A 262 -1.80 8.18 -9.61
C LEU A 262 -0.39 8.69 -9.94
N ILE A 263 0.13 9.66 -9.18
CA ILE A 263 1.50 10.20 -9.37
C ILE A 263 2.56 9.11 -9.13
N THR A 264 2.23 8.09 -8.36
CA THR A 264 3.17 7.01 -8.03
C THR A 264 3.37 5.98 -9.13
N ASP A 265 2.56 5.98 -10.19
CA ASP A 265 2.74 5.12 -11.37
C ASP A 265 3.81 5.68 -12.34
N VAL A 266 4.41 6.85 -12.05
CA VAL A 266 5.47 7.43 -12.86
C VAL A 266 6.67 7.80 -11.99
N SER A 267 7.60 6.87 -11.81
CA SER A 267 9.00 7.22 -11.56
C SER A 267 9.73 7.21 -12.90
N PRO A 268 10.09 8.38 -13.48
CA PRO A 268 11.02 8.42 -14.58
C PRO A 268 12.39 8.05 -13.98
N CYS A 269 12.93 6.89 -14.34
CA CYS A 269 14.36 6.70 -14.28
C CYS A 269 14.98 7.77 -15.19
N ASP A 270 15.79 8.65 -14.62
CA ASP A 270 16.72 9.51 -15.33
C ASP A 270 17.58 8.64 -16.25
N SER A 271 17.20 8.61 -17.53
CA SER A 271 18.07 8.12 -18.59
C SER A 271 18.79 9.36 -19.12
N GLU A 272 19.93 9.67 -18.53
CA GLU A 272 20.88 10.59 -19.14
C GLU A 272 21.22 10.06 -20.53
N LEU A 273 20.82 10.81 -21.55
CA LEU A 273 21.29 10.66 -22.92
C LEU A 273 22.81 10.81 -22.92
N THR A 274 23.52 9.73 -23.25
CA THR A 274 24.80 9.85 -23.95
C THR A 274 24.59 9.43 -25.39
N ASP A 275 24.49 10.44 -26.24
CA ASP A 275 24.69 10.38 -27.68
C ASP A 275 26.12 9.87 -27.96
N PRO A 276 26.32 9.02 -28.99
CA PRO A 276 27.42 9.33 -29.88
C PRO A 276 27.02 9.24 -31.34
N THR A 277 27.37 10.31 -32.03
CA THR A 277 27.23 10.56 -33.46
C THR A 277 28.25 9.78 -34.30
N PHE A 278 27.87 9.54 -35.58
CA PHE A 278 28.67 9.09 -36.75
C PHE A 278 29.09 7.60 -36.77
N SER A 279 28.90 6.81 -37.85
CA SER A 279 29.18 7.09 -39.27
C SER A 279 28.49 6.13 -40.29
N ASP A 280 28.23 6.64 -41.50
CA ASP A 280 28.35 6.00 -42.83
C ASP A 280 27.54 4.74 -43.24
N MET A 281 26.45 4.99 -44.01
CA MET A 281 26.10 4.56 -45.40
C MET A 281 26.37 3.10 -45.89
N PRO A 282 25.70 2.57 -46.96
CA PRO A 282 24.71 3.16 -47.87
C PRO A 282 23.43 2.32 -48.17
N ASN A 283 22.37 3.06 -48.49
CA ASN A 283 21.42 2.88 -49.62
C ASN A 283 21.43 1.54 -50.40
N GLU A 284 20.30 0.82 -50.40
CA GLU A 284 19.90 0.01 -51.55
C GLU A 284 18.38 0.09 -51.77
N ASN A 285 18.03 0.60 -52.95
CA ASN A 285 16.69 0.60 -53.50
C ASN A 285 16.21 -0.85 -53.64
N ASP A 286 14.95 -1.13 -53.32
CA ASP A 286 14.13 -1.85 -54.29
C ASP A 286 12.65 -1.45 -54.24
N LYS A 287 12.13 -1.31 -55.45
CA LYS A 287 10.81 -0.78 -55.80
C LYS A 287 9.82 -1.95 -56.00
N ARG A 288 8.62 -1.77 -55.41
CA ARG A 288 7.27 -2.15 -55.92
C ARG A 288 6.88 -3.64 -56.00
N PRO A 289 5.57 -3.97 -56.18
CA PRO A 289 4.32 -3.31 -55.77
C PRO A 289 3.28 -4.26 -55.12
N CYS A 290 2.14 -3.68 -54.71
CA CYS A 290 0.87 -4.35 -54.37
C CYS A 290 0.46 -5.47 -55.33
N LEU A 291 -0.12 -6.52 -54.77
CA LEU A 291 -1.27 -7.22 -55.36
C LEU A 291 -2.37 -7.37 -54.30
N GLN A 292 -3.46 -6.64 -54.55
CA GLN A 292 -4.82 -7.08 -54.26
C GLN A 292 -5.07 -8.37 -55.02
N GLU A 293 -5.72 -9.35 -54.39
CA GLU A 293 -6.69 -10.19 -55.07
C GLU A 293 -7.71 -10.68 -54.05
N ASP A 294 -8.96 -10.47 -54.45
CA ASP A 294 -10.21 -10.82 -53.79
C ASP A 294 -10.45 -12.34 -53.87
N ASP A 295 -11.52 -12.77 -53.18
CA ASP A 295 -12.51 -13.77 -53.64
C ASP A 295 -12.88 -14.90 -52.66
N GLU A 296 -14.19 -14.86 -52.37
CA GLU A 296 -15.17 -15.95 -52.35
C GLU A 296 -15.12 -16.98 -51.21
N ILE A 297 -16.07 -16.87 -50.27
CA ILE A 297 -17.39 -17.56 -50.31
C ILE A 297 -17.25 -19.08 -50.31
N PHE A 298 -17.56 -19.69 -49.16
CA PHE A 298 -18.23 -20.99 -49.11
C PHE A 298 -19.18 -21.01 -47.91
N GLU A 299 -20.45 -20.68 -48.17
CA GLU A 299 -21.55 -21.37 -47.50
C GLU A 299 -21.49 -22.86 -47.89
N ARG A 300 -21.82 -23.77 -46.96
CA ARG A 300 -22.83 -24.83 -47.16
C ARG A 300 -23.07 -25.67 -45.89
N HIS A 301 -24.33 -25.60 -45.44
CA HIS A 301 -25.24 -26.71 -45.03
C HIS A 301 -24.97 -27.39 -43.67
N GLN A 302 -25.86 -27.21 -42.68
CA GLN A 302 -27.06 -28.04 -42.43
C GLN A 302 -26.78 -29.54 -42.41
N ILE A 303 -26.80 -30.14 -41.21
CA ILE A 303 -27.80 -31.10 -40.69
C ILE A 303 -27.93 -30.82 -39.18
#